data_AF-A0A4U3A0Z7-F1
#
_entry.id   AF-A0A4U3A0Z7-F1
#
_cell.length_a   1.000
_cell.length_b   1.000
_cell.length_c   1.000
_cell.angle_alpha   90.00
_cell.angle_beta   90.00
_cell.angle_gamma   90.00
#
_symmetry.space_group_name_H-M   'P 1'
#
loop_
_entity.id
_entity.type
_entity.pdbx_description
1 polymer ?
#
loop_
_entity_poly.entity_id
_entity_poly.type
_entity_poly.pdbx_seq_one_letter_code
_entity_poly.pdbx_strand_id
1 'polypeptide(L)'
;ANIGDFSYRAAIRDLEKEPLNNQEYKTLETLYSNAGNIQDELRKVQHLVLKNNLRWMDVEMALASNRDPADNTIIDGLKTVEKNVTSYSSTNFGPTFTSAQKNKKGGFEAEGKAISKDEAAKIAKSFLNLKGNEKVDVEKSGKGAKESFYSVKIKDPATNNEFYMDITGKGGYPIWVMNNREIKEQKISLNDAGSKGLTFLKDHKFNN
;
A
#
# COMPACT_ATOMS: atom_id res chain seq x y z
N ALA A 1 -7.30 4.16 -3.18
CA ALA A 1 -7.18 5.63 -3.07
C ALA A 1 -8.43 6.32 -2.50
N ASN A 2 -9.64 5.79 -2.71
CA ASN A 2 -10.89 6.51 -2.37
C ASN A 2 -11.25 6.51 -0.87
N ILE A 3 -10.96 5.44 -0.14
CA ILE A 3 -11.19 5.35 1.32
C ILE A 3 -10.27 6.31 2.09
N GLY A 4 -9.01 6.45 1.66
CA GLY A 4 -8.02 7.30 2.34
C GLY A 4 -8.39 8.78 2.29
N ASP A 5 -8.82 9.28 1.13
CA ASP A 5 -9.25 10.69 0.98
C ASP A 5 -10.55 10.98 1.74
N PHE A 6 -11.53 10.07 1.69
CA PHE A 6 -12.74 10.17 2.49
C PHE A 6 -12.42 10.19 4.00
N SER A 7 -11.58 9.26 4.46
CA SER A 7 -11.19 9.16 5.87
C SER A 7 -10.42 10.40 6.33
N TYR A 8 -9.53 10.94 5.49
CA TYR A 8 -8.79 12.16 5.78
C TYR A 8 -9.71 13.38 5.90
N ARG A 9 -10.61 13.59 4.93
CA ARG A 9 -11.56 14.71 4.94
C ARG A 9 -12.54 14.62 6.11
N ALA A 10 -13.03 13.43 6.42
CA ALA A 10 -13.91 13.21 7.56
C ALA A 10 -13.19 13.37 8.90
N ALA A 11 -11.92 12.94 9.01
CA ALA A 11 -11.16 13.01 10.25
C ALA A 11 -10.69 14.43 10.62
N ILE A 12 -10.58 15.33 9.63
CA ILE A 12 -10.14 16.72 9.86
C ILE A 12 -11.33 17.66 10.06
N ARG A 13 -12.55 17.22 9.71
CA ARG A 13 -13.77 18.00 9.88
C ARG A 13 -14.43 17.71 11.22
N ASP A 14 -14.94 18.75 11.86
CA ASP A 14 -15.82 18.62 13.02
C ASP A 14 -17.19 18.11 12.56
N LEU A 15 -17.41 16.80 12.64
CA LEU A 15 -18.63 16.15 12.17
C LEU A 15 -19.87 16.47 13.02
N GLU A 16 -19.70 17.06 14.21
CA GLU A 16 -20.82 17.55 15.02
C GLU A 16 -21.39 18.87 14.45
N LYS A 17 -20.53 19.70 13.84
CA LYS A 17 -20.93 20.98 13.24
C LYS A 17 -21.22 20.87 11.74
N GLU A 18 -20.47 20.03 11.04
CA GLU A 18 -20.63 19.77 9.61
C GLU A 18 -20.82 18.27 9.37
N PRO A 19 -22.05 17.75 9.59
CA PRO A 19 -22.35 16.33 9.41
C PRO A 19 -22.15 15.90 7.96
N LEU A 20 -22.05 14.58 7.74
CA LEU A 20 -21.95 14.03 6.40
C LEU A 20 -23.18 14.45 5.58
N ASN A 21 -22.94 15.00 4.39
CA ASN A 21 -24.03 15.28 3.47
C ASN A 21 -24.55 13.97 2.82
N ASN A 22 -25.72 14.03 2.19
CA ASN A 22 -26.36 12.85 1.60
C ASN A 22 -25.48 12.07 0.60
N GLN A 23 -24.60 12.77 -0.13
CA GLN A 23 -23.69 12.14 -1.09
C GLN A 23 -22.53 11.44 -0.37
N GLU A 24 -21.99 12.04 0.68
CA GLU A 24 -20.97 11.44 1.55
C GLU A 24 -21.52 10.20 2.28
N TYR A 25 -22.76 10.28 2.79
CA TYR A 25 -23.42 9.16 3.45
C TYR A 25 -23.64 7.98 2.51
N LYS A 26 -24.15 8.24 1.30
CA LYS A 26 -24.31 7.21 0.26
C LYS A 26 -22.98 6.58 -0.17
N THR A 27 -21.91 7.37 -0.15
CA THR A 27 -20.55 6.87 -0.41
C THR A 27 -20.10 5.93 0.70
N LEU A 28 -20.34 6.29 1.97
CA LEU A 28 -20.04 5.45 3.13
C LEU A 28 -20.82 4.13 3.11
N GLU A 29 -22.12 4.16 2.83
CA GLU A 29 -22.95 2.95 2.69
C GLU A 29 -22.42 2.03 1.58
N THR A 30 -21.99 2.61 0.46
CA THR A 30 -21.41 1.85 -0.65
C THR A 30 -20.07 1.22 -0.24
N LEU A 31 -19.21 1.96 0.46
CA LEU A 31 -17.95 1.43 0.99
C LEU A 31 -18.18 0.29 1.96
N TYR A 32 -19.17 0.43 2.85
CA TYR A 32 -19.55 -0.60 3.81
C TYR A 32 -20.06 -1.86 3.10
N SER A 33 -20.94 -1.71 2.12
CA SER A 33 -21.44 -2.84 1.30
C SER A 33 -20.32 -3.56 0.55
N ASN A 34 -19.41 -2.80 -0.07
CA ASN A 34 -18.25 -3.37 -0.78
C ASN A 34 -17.33 -4.14 0.19
N ALA A 35 -17.10 -3.63 1.40
CA ALA A 35 -16.32 -4.33 2.42
C ALA A 35 -16.98 -5.65 2.83
N GLY A 36 -18.31 -5.66 2.99
CA GLY A 36 -19.08 -6.89 3.25
C GLY A 36 -18.92 -7.92 2.13
N ASN A 37 -19.02 -7.49 0.87
CA ASN A 37 -18.83 -8.39 -0.28
C ASN A 37 -17.41 -8.97 -0.32
N ILE A 38 -16.37 -8.16 -0.08
CA ILE A 38 -14.98 -8.64 -0.02
C ILE A 38 -14.80 -9.66 1.10
N GLN A 39 -15.37 -9.41 2.27
CA GLN A 39 -15.35 -10.34 3.40
C GLN A 39 -15.99 -11.68 3.02
N ASP A 40 -17.15 -11.65 2.37
CA ASP A 40 -17.87 -12.86 1.99
C ASP A 40 -17.12 -13.67 0.92
N GLU A 41 -16.49 -13.00 -0.05
CA GLU A 41 -15.62 -13.66 -1.02
C GLU A 41 -14.39 -14.30 -0.33
N LEU A 42 -13.76 -13.62 0.62
CA LEU A 42 -12.66 -14.21 1.41
C LEU A 42 -13.11 -15.43 2.22
N ARG A 43 -14.33 -15.40 2.79
CA ARG A 43 -14.92 -16.54 3.48
C ARG A 43 -15.20 -17.71 2.53
N LYS A 44 -15.61 -17.46 1.29
CA LYS A 44 -15.75 -18.51 0.27
C LYS A 44 -14.40 -19.16 -0.05
N VAL A 45 -13.34 -18.36 -0.23
CA VAL A 45 -11.98 -18.89 -0.43
C VAL A 45 -11.56 -19.75 0.76
N GLN A 46 -11.75 -19.25 1.99
CA GLN A 46 -11.46 -20.01 3.20
C GLN A 46 -12.23 -21.33 3.25
N HIS A 47 -13.53 -21.33 2.92
CA HIS A 47 -14.34 -22.55 2.88
C HIS A 47 -13.80 -23.56 1.87
N LEU A 48 -13.41 -23.11 0.67
CA LEU A 48 -12.85 -23.97 -0.38
C LEU A 48 -11.51 -24.57 0.04
N VAL A 49 -10.64 -23.80 0.70
CA VAL A 49 -9.37 -24.27 1.26
C VAL A 49 -9.61 -25.41 2.25
N LEU A 50 -10.54 -25.21 3.19
CA LEU A 50 -10.86 -26.20 4.24
C LEU A 50 -11.53 -27.44 3.66
N LYS A 51 -12.50 -27.28 2.76
CA LYS A 51 -13.25 -28.39 2.14
C LYS A 51 -12.35 -29.31 1.33
N ASN A 52 -11.42 -28.73 0.57
CA ASN A 52 -10.55 -29.47 -0.33
C ASN A 52 -9.19 -29.82 0.33
N ASN A 53 -9.04 -29.53 1.64
CA ASN A 53 -7.82 -29.75 2.42
C ASN A 53 -6.54 -29.25 1.73
N LEU A 54 -6.65 -28.09 1.07
CA LEU A 54 -5.59 -27.55 0.23
C LEU A 54 -4.46 -27.01 1.10
N ARG A 55 -3.24 -27.48 0.85
CA ARG A 55 -2.05 -27.04 1.58
C ARG A 55 -1.32 -25.99 0.76
N TRP A 56 -0.90 -24.90 1.41
CA TRP A 56 -0.16 -23.82 0.76
C TRP A 56 1.12 -24.28 0.05
N MET A 57 1.80 -25.29 0.58
CA MET A 57 2.98 -25.90 -0.06
C MET A 57 2.67 -26.54 -1.42
N ASP A 58 1.48 -27.12 -1.59
CA ASP A 58 1.08 -27.75 -2.85
C ASP A 58 0.80 -26.69 -3.94
N VAL A 59 0.28 -25.53 -3.54
CA VAL A 59 0.03 -24.39 -4.44
C VAL A 59 1.36 -23.80 -4.95
N GLU A 60 2.34 -23.63 -4.06
CA GLU A 60 3.66 -23.10 -4.42
C GLU A 60 4.41 -24.06 -5.36
N MET A 61 4.42 -25.36 -5.05
CA MET A 61 5.01 -26.38 -5.93
C MET A 61 4.34 -26.41 -7.30
N ALA A 62 3.02 -26.29 -7.35
CA ALA A 62 2.28 -26.33 -8.60
C ALA A 62 2.57 -25.09 -9.48
N LEU A 63 2.63 -23.89 -8.87
CA LEU A 63 3.04 -22.65 -9.54
C LEU A 63 4.48 -22.72 -10.08
N ALA A 64 5.40 -23.31 -9.32
CA ALA A 64 6.80 -23.48 -9.72
C ALA A 64 6.98 -24.51 -10.85
N SER A 65 6.11 -25.50 -10.92
CA SER A 65 6.23 -26.64 -11.84
C SER A 65 5.59 -26.42 -13.21
N ASN A 66 4.87 -25.32 -13.43
CA ASN A 66 4.11 -25.03 -14.66
C ASN A 66 3.16 -26.17 -15.08
N ARG A 67 2.80 -27.06 -14.16
CA ARG A 67 1.80 -28.10 -14.35
C ARG A 67 0.47 -27.47 -14.04
N ASP A 68 -0.49 -27.60 -14.96
CA ASP A 68 -1.85 -27.17 -14.69
C ASP A 68 -2.35 -27.97 -13.49
N PRO A 69 -2.55 -27.35 -12.31
CA PRO A 69 -2.82 -28.08 -11.09
C PRO A 69 -4.25 -28.57 -11.21
N ALA A 70 -4.48 -29.86 -10.97
CA ALA A 70 -5.80 -30.31 -10.61
C ALA A 70 -6.26 -29.47 -9.40
N ASP A 71 -7.21 -28.57 -9.67
CA ASP A 71 -7.80 -27.56 -8.76
C ASP A 71 -6.93 -26.36 -8.33
N ASN A 72 -6.87 -25.34 -9.20
CA ASN A 72 -6.37 -23.98 -8.92
C ASN A 72 -7.32 -23.12 -8.05
N THR A 73 -8.17 -23.74 -7.24
CA THR A 73 -9.29 -23.10 -6.54
C THR A 73 -8.87 -21.95 -5.62
N ILE A 74 -7.69 -22.01 -5.00
CA ILE A 74 -7.17 -20.94 -4.14
C ILE A 74 -6.76 -19.71 -4.95
N ILE A 75 -5.97 -19.93 -6.01
CA ILE A 75 -5.46 -18.86 -6.86
C ILE A 75 -6.63 -18.18 -7.57
N ASP A 76 -7.58 -18.96 -8.07
CA ASP A 76 -8.77 -18.44 -8.73
C ASP A 76 -9.69 -17.70 -7.76
N GLY A 77 -9.79 -18.18 -6.51
CA GLY A 77 -10.47 -17.48 -5.43
C GLY A 77 -9.87 -16.11 -5.14
N LEU A 78 -8.54 -16.03 -4.98
CA LEU A 78 -7.85 -14.77 -4.73
C LEU A 78 -7.88 -13.82 -5.95
N LYS A 79 -7.74 -14.35 -7.18
CA LYS A 79 -7.95 -13.57 -8.42
C LYS A 79 -9.38 -13.04 -8.53
N THR A 80 -10.36 -13.79 -8.07
CA THR A 80 -11.76 -13.36 -8.03
C THR A 80 -11.95 -12.21 -7.04
N VAL A 81 -11.36 -12.32 -5.84
CA VAL A 81 -11.34 -11.23 -4.87
C VAL A 81 -10.67 -9.99 -5.46
N GLU A 82 -9.50 -10.13 -6.08
CA GLU A 82 -8.77 -9.03 -6.73
C GLU A 82 -9.60 -8.36 -7.83
N LYS A 83 -10.25 -9.15 -8.70
CA LYS A 83 -11.12 -8.67 -9.78
C LYS A 83 -12.34 -7.92 -9.24
N ASN A 84 -12.95 -8.42 -8.18
CA ASN A 84 -14.09 -7.77 -7.54
C ASN A 84 -13.66 -6.43 -6.92
N VAL A 85 -12.54 -6.41 -6.19
CA VAL A 85 -11.97 -5.18 -5.60
C VAL A 85 -11.64 -4.13 -6.66
N THR A 86 -11.04 -4.53 -7.79
CA THR A 86 -10.72 -3.60 -8.88
C THR A 86 -11.98 -3.01 -9.52
N SER A 87 -13.06 -3.79 -9.67
CA SER A 87 -14.34 -3.32 -10.22
C SER A 87 -15.04 -2.25 -9.36
N TYR A 88 -14.89 -2.30 -8.03
CA TYR A 88 -15.47 -1.30 -7.12
C TYR A 88 -14.78 0.07 -7.23
N SER A 89 -13.53 0.10 -7.72
CA SER A 89 -12.73 1.32 -7.76
C SER A 89 -13.16 2.32 -8.83
N SER A 90 -13.88 1.88 -9.87
CA SER A 90 -14.13 2.68 -11.08
C SER A 90 -15.55 3.24 -11.21
N THR A 91 -16.55 2.67 -10.54
CA THR A 91 -17.96 2.85 -10.96
C THR A 91 -18.82 3.65 -9.97
N ASN A 92 -18.47 3.68 -8.68
CA ASN A 92 -19.43 4.10 -7.64
C ASN A 92 -19.17 5.46 -6.99
N PHE A 93 -18.09 6.14 -7.34
CA PHE A 93 -17.77 7.45 -6.78
C PHE A 93 -18.22 8.50 -7.80
N GLY A 94 -19.12 9.42 -7.42
CA GLY A 94 -19.69 10.41 -8.34
C GLY A 94 -18.64 11.32 -9.02
N PRO A 95 -19.08 12.24 -9.92
CA PRO A 95 -18.19 13.09 -10.72
C PRO A 95 -17.15 13.89 -9.92
N THR A 96 -17.47 14.25 -8.68
CA THR A 96 -16.57 14.93 -7.73
C THR A 96 -15.33 14.11 -7.36
N PHE A 97 -15.42 12.79 -7.40
CA PHE A 97 -14.34 11.86 -7.05
C PHE A 97 -13.70 11.20 -8.29
N THR A 98 -14.43 11.06 -9.41
CA THR A 98 -13.85 10.55 -10.67
C THR A 98 -12.87 11.53 -11.31
N SER A 99 -13.01 12.84 -11.05
CA SER A 99 -12.04 13.86 -11.46
C SER A 99 -10.65 13.63 -10.84
N ALA A 100 -10.58 13.10 -9.62
CA ALA A 100 -9.33 12.69 -8.98
C ALA A 100 -8.70 11.44 -9.62
N GLN A 101 -9.51 10.56 -10.23
CA GLN A 101 -9.03 9.38 -10.98
C GLN A 101 -8.65 9.69 -12.43
N LYS A 102 -9.35 10.61 -13.10
CA LYS A 102 -9.11 10.92 -14.52
C LYS A 102 -7.72 11.52 -14.79
N ASN A 103 -7.09 12.13 -13.78
CA ASN A 103 -5.75 12.70 -13.92
C ASN A 103 -4.59 11.70 -13.67
N LYS A 104 -4.84 10.40 -13.43
CA LYS A 104 -3.78 9.40 -13.20
C LYS A 104 -3.77 8.23 -14.20
N LYS A 105 -4.15 8.48 -15.46
CA LYS A 105 -3.85 7.57 -16.58
C LYS A 105 -2.43 7.73 -17.13
N GLY A 106 -1.62 8.65 -16.59
CA GLY A 106 -0.17 8.57 -16.65
C GLY A 106 0.31 7.85 -15.40
N GLY A 107 0.77 6.61 -15.53
CA GLY A 107 1.63 6.03 -14.49
C GLY A 107 2.81 6.99 -14.29
N PHE A 108 3.20 7.23 -13.04
CA PHE A 108 4.44 7.96 -12.77
C PHE A 108 5.59 7.06 -13.24
N GLU A 109 5.99 7.20 -14.52
CA GLU A 109 7.18 6.54 -15.03
C GLU A 109 8.39 7.23 -14.43
N ALA A 110 9.03 6.55 -13.49
CA ALA A 110 10.22 7.09 -12.85
C ALA A 110 11.32 7.31 -13.90
N GLU A 111 11.69 8.57 -14.12
CA GLU A 111 12.78 8.95 -15.00
C GLU A 111 14.14 8.76 -14.33
N GLY A 112 15.20 8.83 -15.12
CA GLY A 112 16.58 8.76 -14.63
C GLY A 112 17.24 7.39 -14.77
N LYS A 113 18.45 7.28 -14.21
CA LYS A 113 19.30 6.09 -14.36
C LYS A 113 18.74 4.92 -13.55
N ALA A 114 18.89 3.71 -14.09
CA ALA A 114 18.61 2.51 -13.32
C ALA A 114 19.56 2.42 -12.12
N ILE A 115 19.02 2.07 -10.96
CA ILE A 115 19.78 1.87 -9.73
C ILE A 115 19.95 0.38 -9.41
N SER A 116 21.03 0.07 -8.73
CA SER A 116 21.36 -1.24 -8.15
C SER A 116 20.71 -1.43 -6.78
N LYS A 117 20.73 -2.67 -6.28
CA LYS A 117 20.28 -2.99 -4.91
C LYS A 117 21.06 -2.22 -3.85
N ASP A 118 22.37 -2.08 -4.03
CA ASP A 118 23.23 -1.37 -3.07
C ASP A 118 22.94 0.13 -3.06
N GLU A 119 22.62 0.71 -4.22
CA GLU A 119 22.16 2.10 -4.31
C GLU A 119 20.81 2.28 -3.63
N ALA A 120 19.86 1.35 -3.81
CA ALA A 120 18.58 1.37 -3.10
C ALA A 120 18.79 1.34 -1.57
N ALA A 121 19.69 0.49 -1.08
CA ALA A 121 20.03 0.44 0.35
C ALA A 121 20.62 1.77 0.85
N LYS A 122 21.51 2.41 0.08
CA LYS A 122 22.09 3.72 0.43
C LYS A 122 21.05 4.82 0.46
N ILE A 123 20.15 4.85 -0.53
CA ILE A 123 19.05 5.81 -0.60
C ILE A 123 18.13 5.64 0.60
N ALA A 124 17.74 4.41 0.93
CA ALA A 124 16.88 4.14 2.09
C ALA A 124 17.52 4.61 3.41
N LYS A 125 18.81 4.30 3.62
CA LYS A 125 19.55 4.76 4.82
C LYS A 125 19.62 6.29 4.90
N SER A 126 19.91 6.95 3.78
CA SER A 126 19.96 8.41 3.72
C SER A 126 18.59 9.05 3.99
N PHE A 127 17.53 8.50 3.40
CA PHE A 127 16.16 9.00 3.54
C PHE A 127 15.63 8.86 4.97
N LEU A 128 16.01 7.77 5.64
CA LEU A 128 15.62 7.50 7.03
C LEU A 128 16.60 8.07 8.06
N ASN A 129 17.64 8.78 7.61
CA ASN A 129 18.71 9.34 8.45
C ASN A 129 19.34 8.31 9.41
N LEU A 130 19.57 7.10 8.90
CA LEU A 130 20.10 5.95 9.64
C LEU A 130 21.64 5.97 9.66
N LYS A 131 22.25 5.51 10.76
CA LYS A 131 23.69 5.72 11.05
C LYS A 131 24.59 4.59 10.61
N GLY A 132 24.06 3.53 9.98
CA GLY A 132 24.81 2.66 9.09
C GLY A 132 25.00 1.23 9.56
N ASN A 133 24.76 0.92 10.84
CA ASN A 133 24.91 -0.44 11.39
C ASN A 133 23.66 -1.32 11.24
N GLU A 134 22.63 -0.83 10.56
CA GLU A 134 21.37 -1.53 10.36
C GLU A 134 21.53 -2.62 9.31
N LYS A 135 20.94 -3.79 9.58
CA LYS A 135 20.79 -4.84 8.57
C LYS A 135 19.74 -4.39 7.55
N VAL A 136 20.11 -4.46 6.28
CA VAL A 136 19.26 -4.05 5.16
C VAL A 136 19.09 -5.21 4.21
N ASP A 137 17.85 -5.62 4.01
CA ASP A 137 17.46 -6.62 3.03
C ASP A 137 16.79 -5.91 1.85
N VAL A 138 17.26 -6.20 0.63
CA VAL A 138 16.76 -5.56 -0.59
C VAL A 138 16.28 -6.60 -1.60
N GLU A 139 15.00 -6.53 -1.90
CA GLU A 139 14.33 -7.36 -2.89
C GLU A 139 13.89 -6.52 -4.08
N LYS A 140 13.94 -7.11 -5.28
CA LYS A 140 13.49 -6.45 -6.51
C LYS A 140 12.06 -6.88 -6.79
N SER A 141 11.24 -5.95 -7.27
CA SER A 141 9.87 -6.22 -7.73
C SER A 141 9.79 -7.39 -8.70
N GLY A 142 8.80 -8.27 -8.52
CA GLY A 142 8.58 -9.45 -9.35
C GLY A 142 7.95 -9.18 -10.73
N LYS A 143 7.78 -10.24 -11.52
CA LYS A 143 7.11 -10.19 -12.84
C LYS A 143 5.64 -9.83 -12.64
N GLY A 144 5.22 -8.66 -13.14
CA GLY A 144 3.84 -8.15 -13.01
C GLY A 144 3.75 -6.71 -12.49
N ALA A 145 4.82 -6.19 -11.90
CA ALA A 145 4.91 -4.77 -11.59
C ALA A 145 4.96 -3.95 -12.88
N LYS A 146 4.13 -2.90 -12.99
CA LYS A 146 4.14 -1.97 -14.12
C LYS A 146 5.49 -1.27 -14.27
N GLU A 147 6.16 -1.03 -13.14
CA GLU A 147 7.50 -0.45 -13.07
C GLU A 147 8.37 -1.23 -12.09
N SER A 148 9.67 -1.29 -12.39
CA SER A 148 10.62 -1.93 -11.49
C SER A 148 10.79 -1.07 -10.24
N PHE A 149 10.75 -1.69 -9.07
CA PHE A 149 11.09 -1.07 -7.79
C PHE A 149 11.93 -2.04 -6.94
N TYR A 150 12.52 -1.51 -5.87
CA TYR A 150 13.21 -2.26 -4.84
C TYR A 150 12.49 -2.08 -3.51
N SER A 151 12.12 -3.19 -2.89
CA SER A 151 11.60 -3.23 -1.53
C SER A 151 12.76 -3.42 -0.57
N VAL A 152 12.86 -2.50 0.38
CA VAL A 152 13.94 -2.41 1.36
C VAL A 152 13.34 -2.63 2.73
N LYS A 153 13.82 -3.68 3.42
CA LYS A 153 13.54 -3.91 4.84
C LYS A 153 14.77 -3.54 5.65
N ILE A 154 14.60 -2.67 6.64
CA ILE A 154 15.69 -2.25 7.54
C ILE A 154 15.30 -2.55 8.98
N LYS A 155 16.18 -3.24 9.69
CA LYS A 155 16.05 -3.45 11.13
C LYS A 155 17.06 -2.60 11.87
N ASP A 156 16.56 -1.62 12.62
CA ASP A 156 17.40 -0.79 13.48
C ASP A 156 17.73 -1.56 14.78
N PRO A 157 19.01 -1.90 15.04
CA PRO A 157 19.39 -2.63 16.24
C PRO A 157 19.24 -1.81 17.52
N ALA A 158 19.28 -0.47 17.45
CA ALA A 158 19.20 0.38 18.63
C ALA A 158 17.77 0.47 19.18
N THR A 159 16.78 0.51 18.29
CA THR A 159 15.36 0.67 18.67
C THR A 159 14.55 -0.61 18.48
N ASN A 160 15.11 -1.64 17.83
CA ASN A 160 14.42 -2.84 17.37
C ASN A 160 13.22 -2.55 16.45
N ASN A 161 13.16 -1.36 15.85
CA ASN A 161 12.13 -0.99 14.89
C ASN A 161 12.42 -1.60 13.52
N GLU A 162 11.34 -1.94 12.81
CA GLU A 162 11.41 -2.39 11.42
C GLU A 162 10.88 -1.30 10.49
N PHE A 163 11.70 -0.92 9.53
CA PHE A 163 11.34 -0.01 8.45
C PHE A 163 11.14 -0.81 7.17
N TYR A 164 10.09 -0.44 6.45
CA TYR A 164 9.77 -0.96 5.14
C TYR A 164 9.71 0.22 4.17
N MET A 165 10.36 0.10 3.03
CA MET A 165 10.44 1.20 2.06
C MET A 165 10.50 0.66 0.64
N ASP A 166 9.76 1.28 -0.27
CA ASP A 166 9.84 0.97 -1.71
C ASP A 166 10.49 2.13 -2.46
N ILE A 167 11.44 1.80 -3.34
CA ILE A 167 12.24 2.75 -4.11
C ILE A 167 12.14 2.41 -5.59
N THR A 168 11.89 3.40 -6.44
CA THR A 168 11.85 3.17 -7.90
C THR A 168 13.18 2.63 -8.42
N GLY A 169 13.12 1.65 -9.32
CA GLY A 169 14.31 1.06 -9.93
C GLY A 169 15.02 2.00 -10.90
N LYS A 170 14.34 3.04 -11.38
CA LYS A 170 14.90 4.17 -12.14
C LYS A 170 14.82 5.43 -11.29
N GLY A 171 15.89 6.22 -11.27
CA GLY A 171 15.94 7.49 -10.53
C GLY A 171 16.07 7.36 -9.01
N GLY A 172 15.70 6.22 -8.42
CA GLY A 172 15.89 5.95 -7.00
C GLY A 172 14.97 6.76 -6.08
N TYR A 173 13.74 7.02 -6.52
CA TYR A 173 12.77 7.80 -5.77
C TYR A 173 12.09 6.96 -4.68
N PRO A 174 12.05 7.43 -3.42
CA PRO A 174 11.18 6.90 -2.38
C PRO A 174 9.70 6.95 -2.81
N ILE A 175 9.04 5.81 -2.92
CA ILE A 175 7.61 5.72 -3.29
C ILE A 175 6.75 5.57 -2.03
N TRP A 176 7.24 4.75 -1.10
CA TRP A 176 6.50 4.40 0.11
C TRP A 176 7.48 4.11 1.24
N VAL A 177 7.07 4.45 2.46
CA VAL A 177 7.84 4.16 3.68
C VAL A 177 6.89 3.89 4.83
N MET A 178 7.24 2.92 5.67
CA MET A 178 6.54 2.59 6.91
C MET A 178 7.55 2.24 7.98
N ASN A 179 7.39 2.88 9.14
CA ASN A 179 8.09 2.51 10.36
C ASN A 179 7.12 1.75 11.25
N ASN A 180 7.31 0.44 11.38
CA ASN A 180 6.53 -0.38 12.30
C ASN A 180 7.06 -0.18 13.72
N ARG A 181 6.49 0.81 14.41
CA ARG A 181 6.80 1.13 15.81
C ARG A 181 5.55 1.41 16.61
N GLU A 182 5.59 1.04 17.88
CA GLU A 182 4.56 1.41 18.84
C GLU A 182 4.79 2.85 19.33
N ILE A 183 3.71 3.64 19.39
CA ILE A 183 3.73 4.99 19.96
C ILE A 183 3.12 4.94 21.35
N LYS A 184 3.96 4.99 22.39
CA LYS A 184 3.51 4.87 23.79
C LYS A 184 2.85 6.13 24.34
N GLU A 185 3.37 7.30 23.96
CA GLU A 185 2.93 8.58 24.50
C GLU A 185 3.00 9.67 23.44
N GLN A 186 1.97 10.53 23.40
CA GLN A 186 1.97 11.73 22.58
C GLN A 186 2.80 12.83 23.25
N LYS A 187 3.96 13.13 22.67
CA LYS A 187 4.88 14.17 23.19
C LYS A 187 4.79 15.53 22.49
N ILE A 188 4.04 15.61 21.38
CA ILE A 188 3.92 16.82 20.55
C ILE A 188 2.47 17.02 20.11
N SER A 189 2.09 18.26 19.84
CA SER A 189 0.77 18.58 19.28
C SER A 189 0.67 18.16 17.81
N LEU A 190 -0.56 18.06 17.30
CA LEU A 190 -0.81 17.80 15.88
C LEU A 190 -0.21 18.91 14.99
N ASN A 191 -0.24 20.16 15.45
CA ASN A 191 0.33 21.30 14.73
C ASN A 191 1.86 21.20 14.62
N ASP A 192 2.54 20.81 15.72
CA ASP A 192 3.98 20.60 15.72
C ASP A 192 4.36 19.41 14.82
N ALA A 193 3.56 18.34 14.85
CA ALA A 193 3.75 17.18 13.99
C ALA A 193 3.61 17.57 12.50
N GLY A 194 2.62 18.38 12.15
CA GLY A 194 2.44 18.92 10.80
C GLY A 194 3.62 19.78 10.34
N SER A 195 4.11 20.66 11.21
CA SER A 195 5.28 21.51 10.92
C SER A 195 6.56 20.69 10.68
N LYS A 196 6.77 19.64 11.48
CA LYS A 196 7.87 18.70 11.29
C LYS A 196 7.73 17.90 9.99
N GLY A 197 6.52 17.46 9.65
CA GLY A 197 6.24 16.79 8.38
C GLY A 197 6.54 17.68 7.17
N LEU A 198 6.14 18.95 7.21
CA LEU A 198 6.44 19.91 6.14
C LEU A 198 7.96 20.13 5.97
N THR A 199 8.68 20.22 7.08
CA THR A 199 10.15 20.36 7.07
C THR A 199 10.79 19.12 6.45
N PHE A 200 10.37 17.93 6.88
CA PHE A 200 10.84 16.66 6.31
C PHE A 200 10.65 16.60 4.79
N LEU A 201 9.50 17.02 4.27
CA LEU A 201 9.26 17.04 2.82
C LEU A 201 10.20 18.00 2.08
N LYS A 202 10.41 19.20 2.62
CA LYS A 202 11.32 20.20 2.03
C LYS A 202 12.77 19.71 2.02
N ASP A 203 13.25 19.13 3.12
CA ASP A 203 14.61 18.60 3.24
C ASP A 203 14.87 17.46 2.23
N HIS A 204 13.82 16.70 1.89
CA HIS A 204 13.86 15.62 0.91
C HIS A 204 13.45 16.04 -0.50
N LYS A 205 13.40 17.35 -0.78
CA LYS A 205 13.10 17.94 -2.10
C LYS A 205 11.72 17.60 -2.66
N PHE A 206 10.77 17.25 -1.81
CA PHE A 206 9.35 17.16 -2.17
C PHE A 206 8.74 18.56 -2.06
N ASN A 207 8.83 19.31 -3.15
CA ASN A 207 8.18 20.61 -3.28
C ASN A 207 6.74 20.38 -3.76
N ASN A 208 5.77 20.93 -3.04
CA ASN A 208 4.35 20.92 -3.39
C ASN A 208 4.06 21.74 -4.65
#